data_AF-A0A8J2T224-F1
#
_entry.id   AF-A0A8J2T224-F1
#
_cell.length_a   1.000
_cell.length_b   1.000
_cell.length_c   1.000
_cell.angle_alpha   90.00
_cell.angle_beta   90.00
_cell.angle_gamma   90.00
#
_symmetry.space_group_name_H-M   'P 1'
#
loop_
_entity.id
_entity.type
_entity.pdbx_description
1 polymer ?
#
loop_
_entity_poly.entity_id
_entity_poly.type
_entity_poly.pdbx_seq_one_letter_code
_entity_poly.pdbx_strand_id
1 'polypeptide(L)'
;MSNSYSTIPAAVESPLNDKPKPQGKLVASVAAICLLSAVVGSAAPSVASKAYNLATVSPEKVQFKLAYSPQWCLGVHNHKKYAAGSPLVLYTCMGEGNTQGQEFTYEVKNDKARIMYKNLCASNWGAYPDSANKRVVLKTCDWNDPEQDIMWYKGMDSNLKMASLKGDLCVDATALRKESSITGQKCIKSRQQKWKIQKL
;
A
#
# COMPACT_ATOMS: atom_id res chain seq x y z
N MET A 1 -46.21 -39.97 4.99
CA MET A 1 -47.03 -39.51 3.85
C MET A 1 -47.18 -38.02 3.99
N SER A 2 -46.43 -37.29 3.17
CA SER A 2 -46.35 -35.82 3.15
C SER A 2 -47.47 -35.25 2.29
N ASN A 3 -48.17 -34.23 2.77
CA ASN A 3 -48.98 -33.34 1.94
C ASN A 3 -49.05 -31.96 2.62
N SER A 4 -48.29 -31.00 2.10
CA SER A 4 -48.51 -29.58 2.32
C SER A 4 -48.38 -28.90 0.97
N TYR A 5 -49.52 -28.53 0.41
CA TYR A 5 -49.62 -27.66 -0.76
C TYR A 5 -49.84 -26.25 -0.24
N SER A 6 -48.93 -25.33 -0.57
CA SER A 6 -49.08 -23.91 -0.32
C SER A 6 -49.32 -23.22 -1.67
N THR A 7 -50.53 -22.73 -1.87
CA THR A 7 -50.96 -21.98 -3.06
C THR A 7 -50.68 -20.50 -2.86
N ILE A 8 -49.86 -19.93 -3.75
CA ILE A 8 -49.60 -18.49 -3.86
C ILE A 8 -50.80 -17.85 -4.60
N PRO A 9 -51.42 -16.75 -4.10
CA PRO A 9 -52.35 -15.99 -4.92
C PRO A 9 -51.61 -15.05 -5.88
N ALA A 10 -52.10 -15.04 -7.12
CA ALA A 10 -51.61 -14.28 -8.25
C ALA A 10 -51.69 -12.76 -8.04
N ALA A 11 -50.66 -12.06 -8.53
CA ALA A 11 -50.66 -10.61 -8.64
C ALA A 11 -51.75 -10.15 -9.62
N VAL A 12 -52.60 -9.24 -9.17
CA VAL A 12 -53.60 -8.56 -10.00
C VAL A 12 -52.94 -7.31 -10.57
N GLU A 13 -52.65 -7.32 -11.86
CA GLU A 13 -52.41 -6.11 -12.64
C GLU A 13 -53.73 -5.37 -12.83
N SER A 14 -53.71 -4.04 -12.75
CA SER A 14 -54.81 -3.21 -13.23
C SER A 14 -54.27 -1.99 -13.96
N PRO A 15 -54.91 -1.58 -15.08
CA PRO A 15 -54.38 -0.63 -16.03
C PRO A 15 -54.76 0.80 -15.62
N LEU A 16 -53.91 1.76 -15.95
CA LEU A 16 -54.27 3.19 -15.90
C LEU A 16 -54.13 3.74 -17.31
N ASN A 17 -55.27 3.81 -18.00
CA ASN A 17 -55.43 4.60 -19.21
C ASN A 17 -56.26 5.86 -18.92
N ASP A 18 -56.02 6.85 -19.77
CA ASP A 18 -56.83 8.03 -20.10
C ASP A 18 -56.67 9.34 -19.29
N LYS A 19 -56.09 10.32 -20.01
CA LYS A 19 -56.16 11.76 -19.78
C LYS A 19 -57.60 12.27 -20.00
N PRO A 20 -57.94 13.44 -19.43
CA PRO A 20 -57.97 14.65 -20.27
C PRO A 20 -57.41 15.93 -19.59
N LYS A 21 -56.94 16.87 -20.44
CA LYS A 21 -56.60 18.30 -20.20
C LYS A 21 -57.90 19.16 -20.24
N PRO A 22 -57.95 20.52 -20.03
CA PRO A 22 -56.89 21.52 -19.76
C PRO A 22 -57.26 22.67 -18.75
N GLN A 23 -56.33 23.64 -18.63
CA GLN A 23 -56.46 25.08 -18.31
C GLN A 23 -56.23 25.56 -16.87
N GLY A 24 -55.14 26.33 -16.73
CA GLY A 24 -54.81 27.15 -15.58
C GLY A 24 -53.50 27.88 -15.85
N LYS A 25 -53.59 29.06 -16.49
CA LYS A 25 -52.48 29.95 -16.83
C LYS A 25 -51.64 30.27 -15.59
N LEU A 26 -50.32 30.18 -15.68
CA LEU A 26 -49.39 31.05 -14.92
C LEU A 26 -48.03 31.10 -15.65
N VAL A 27 -47.91 32.18 -16.42
CA VAL A 27 -46.75 33.04 -16.70
C VAL A 27 -45.37 32.38 -16.83
N ALA A 28 -44.88 32.43 -18.07
CA ALA A 28 -43.51 32.14 -18.47
C ALA A 28 -42.50 33.09 -17.79
N SER A 29 -41.44 32.52 -17.21
CA SER A 29 -40.17 33.20 -17.01
C SER A 29 -39.13 32.48 -17.85
N VAL A 30 -38.83 33.06 -19.01
CA VAL A 30 -37.73 32.64 -19.87
C VAL A 30 -36.45 33.13 -19.20
N ALA A 31 -35.81 32.26 -18.42
CA ALA A 31 -34.42 32.47 -18.05
C ALA A 31 -33.56 32.19 -19.28
N ALA A 32 -33.09 33.25 -19.93
CA ALA A 32 -32.04 33.18 -20.94
C ALA A 32 -30.76 32.65 -20.27
N ILE A 33 -30.54 31.34 -20.34
CA ILE A 33 -29.27 30.73 -19.95
C ILE A 33 -28.28 31.09 -21.04
N CYS A 34 -27.55 32.18 -20.82
CA CYS A 34 -26.40 32.53 -21.61
C CYS A 34 -25.40 31.36 -21.57
N LEU A 35 -25.10 30.84 -22.75
CA LEU A 35 -24.01 29.90 -23.00
C LEU A 35 -22.69 30.56 -22.60
N LEU A 36 -22.26 30.30 -21.37
CA LEU A 36 -20.87 30.45 -20.98
C LEU A 36 -20.30 29.04 -20.82
N SER A 37 -19.64 28.60 -21.89
CA SER A 37 -18.74 27.47 -21.93
C SER A 37 -17.56 27.74 -20.98
N ALA A 38 -17.80 27.64 -19.69
CA ALA A 38 -16.72 27.37 -18.76
C ALA A 38 -16.36 25.90 -18.99
N VAL A 39 -15.34 25.66 -19.82
CA VAL A 39 -14.51 24.46 -19.67
C VAL A 39 -14.07 24.48 -18.22
N VAL A 40 -14.79 23.74 -17.39
CA VAL A 40 -14.31 23.30 -16.10
C VAL A 40 -13.14 22.40 -16.46
N GLY A 41 -11.97 23.02 -16.62
CA GLY A 41 -10.71 22.31 -16.57
C GLY A 41 -10.81 21.52 -15.30
N SER A 42 -10.93 20.20 -15.44
CA SER A 42 -10.83 19.27 -14.33
C SER A 42 -9.50 19.59 -13.67
N ALA A 43 -9.52 20.44 -12.65
CA ALA A 43 -8.52 20.42 -11.62
C ALA A 43 -8.69 19.03 -11.00
N ALA A 44 -8.04 18.04 -11.63
CA ALA A 44 -7.74 16.79 -10.98
C ALA A 44 -7.23 17.21 -9.60
N PRO A 45 -7.79 16.68 -8.50
CA PRO A 45 -7.30 17.04 -7.19
C PRO A 45 -5.81 16.78 -7.24
N SER A 46 -5.05 17.87 -7.15
CA SER A 46 -3.62 17.82 -6.87
C SER A 46 -3.56 17.00 -5.60
N VAL A 47 -3.20 15.73 -5.74
CA VAL A 47 -2.72 14.95 -4.63
C VAL A 47 -1.49 15.72 -4.23
N ALA A 48 -1.64 16.59 -3.23
CA ALA A 48 -0.53 17.22 -2.57
C ALA A 48 0.30 16.06 -2.03
N SER A 49 1.27 15.63 -2.82
CA SER A 49 2.38 14.80 -2.40
C SER A 49 2.95 15.55 -1.22
N LYS A 50 2.61 15.11 -0.01
CA LYS A 50 3.25 15.61 1.20
C LYS A 50 4.73 15.52 0.90
N ALA A 51 5.38 16.69 0.81
CA ALA A 51 6.81 16.79 0.61
C ALA A 51 7.46 15.99 1.73
N TYR A 52 7.81 14.75 1.43
CA TYR A 52 8.67 13.97 2.28
C TYR A 52 9.98 14.75 2.28
N ASN A 53 10.57 14.97 3.46
CA ASN A 53 11.95 15.42 3.53
C ASN A 53 12.83 14.29 2.99
N LEU A 54 12.82 14.13 1.67
CA LEU A 54 13.63 13.20 0.92
C LEU A 54 14.97 13.88 0.80
N ALA A 55 15.77 13.72 1.85
CA ALA A 55 17.19 13.92 1.69
C ALA A 55 17.62 13.10 0.46
N THR A 56 18.36 13.73 -0.44
CA THR A 56 19.10 13.02 -1.48
C THR A 56 20.18 12.22 -0.73
N VAL A 57 19.79 11.08 -0.17
CA VAL A 57 20.67 10.24 0.63
C VAL A 57 21.55 9.52 -0.39
N SER A 58 22.85 9.88 -0.43
CA SER A 58 23.88 9.00 -1.00
C SER A 58 23.62 7.58 -0.51
N PRO A 59 23.75 6.52 -1.32
CA PRO A 59 23.44 5.17 -0.87
C PRO A 59 24.15 4.87 0.46
N GLU A 60 23.37 4.78 1.54
CA GLU A 60 23.88 4.58 2.89
C GLU A 60 23.63 3.12 3.28
N LYS A 61 24.66 2.49 3.85
CA LYS A 61 24.50 1.19 4.50
C LYS A 61 23.72 1.40 5.80
N VAL A 62 22.67 0.61 5.96
CA VAL A 62 21.71 0.74 7.06
C VAL A 62 21.27 -0.62 7.58
N GLN A 63 20.79 -0.62 8.82
CA GLN A 63 19.97 -1.66 9.42
C GLN A 63 18.55 -1.13 9.63
N PHE A 64 17.55 -1.97 9.36
CA PHE A 64 16.16 -1.68 9.70
C PHE A 64 15.79 -2.39 11.01
N LYS A 65 15.56 -1.62 12.07
CA LYS A 65 15.24 -2.11 13.43
C LYS A 65 13.75 -1.95 13.71
N LEU A 66 13.13 -2.90 14.40
CA LEU A 66 11.78 -2.68 14.92
C LEU A 66 11.81 -1.60 16.01
N ALA A 67 11.00 -0.56 15.83
CA ALA A 67 11.05 0.64 16.67
C ALA A 67 10.71 0.36 18.14
N TYR A 68 9.78 -0.55 18.39
CA TYR A 68 9.32 -0.94 19.74
C TYR A 68 10.07 -2.14 20.33
N SER A 69 10.85 -2.86 19.52
CA SER A 69 11.64 -4.00 19.98
C SER A 69 12.99 -3.96 19.28
N PRO A 70 13.89 -3.03 19.68
CA PRO A 70 15.10 -2.68 18.93
C PRO A 70 16.14 -3.80 18.91
N GLN A 71 15.90 -4.90 19.63
CA GLN A 71 16.66 -6.15 19.54
C GLN A 71 16.38 -6.93 18.25
N TRP A 72 15.32 -6.59 17.50
CA TRP A 72 14.93 -7.27 16.26
C TRP A 72 15.19 -6.41 15.03
N CYS A 73 15.82 -7.02 14.03
CA CYS A 73 16.24 -6.41 12.78
C CYS A 73 15.66 -7.17 11.59
N LEU A 74 15.43 -6.44 10.50
CA LEU A 74 15.24 -7.02 9.19
C LEU A 74 16.51 -7.76 8.78
N GLY A 75 16.37 -8.94 8.17
CA GLY A 75 17.48 -9.67 7.59
C GLY A 75 17.08 -10.57 6.43
N VAL A 76 18.08 -11.04 5.71
CA VAL A 76 17.93 -11.96 4.59
C VAL A 76 18.05 -13.39 5.10
N HIS A 77 17.02 -14.21 4.85
CA HIS A 77 17.06 -15.62 5.21
C HIS A 77 18.22 -16.32 4.46
N ASN A 78 19.02 -17.09 5.20
CA ASN A 78 20.19 -17.79 4.66
C ASN A 78 21.08 -16.88 3.79
N HIS A 79 21.47 -15.72 4.35
CA HIS A 79 22.16 -14.64 3.64
C HIS A 79 23.47 -15.04 2.89
N LYS A 80 24.06 -16.21 3.20
CA LYS A 80 25.24 -16.76 2.49
C LYS A 80 24.88 -17.39 1.15
N LYS A 81 23.64 -17.84 0.97
CA LYS A 81 23.11 -18.49 -0.24
C LYS A 81 21.91 -17.73 -0.80
N TYR A 82 21.88 -16.40 -0.59
CA TYR A 82 20.79 -15.56 -1.05
C TYR A 82 20.70 -15.55 -2.58
N ALA A 83 19.48 -15.44 -3.09
CA ALA A 83 19.16 -15.32 -4.51
C ALA A 83 17.84 -14.54 -4.68
N ALA A 84 17.43 -14.29 -5.92
CA ALA A 84 16.07 -13.82 -6.18
C ALA A 84 15.06 -14.83 -5.61
N GLY A 85 14.01 -14.33 -4.96
CA GLY A 85 13.03 -15.11 -4.20
C GLY A 85 13.42 -15.39 -2.75
N SER A 86 14.66 -15.11 -2.31
CA SER A 86 15.03 -15.27 -0.90
C SER A 86 14.17 -14.35 -0.02
N PRO A 87 13.52 -14.89 1.04
CA PRO A 87 12.63 -14.10 1.87
C PRO A 87 13.42 -13.19 2.82
N LEU A 88 12.83 -12.04 3.12
CA LEU A 88 13.22 -11.24 4.27
C LEU A 88 12.52 -11.78 5.52
N VAL A 89 13.28 -11.82 6.61
CA VAL A 89 12.87 -12.39 7.89
C VAL A 89 13.34 -11.51 9.05
N LEU A 90 12.77 -11.74 10.23
CA LEU A 90 13.22 -11.09 11.45
C LEU A 90 14.38 -11.86 12.09
N TYR A 91 15.46 -11.17 12.44
CA TYR A 91 16.58 -11.73 13.21
C TYR A 91 16.88 -10.85 14.42
N THR A 92 17.54 -11.41 15.43
CA THR A 92 18.15 -10.58 16.47
C THR A 92 19.16 -9.65 15.81
N CYS A 93 19.08 -8.37 16.12
CA CYS A 93 20.01 -7.36 15.61
C CYS A 93 21.44 -7.73 15.96
N MET A 94 22.31 -7.72 14.96
CA MET A 94 23.74 -7.86 15.18
C MET A 94 24.37 -6.48 15.45
N GLY A 95 25.44 -6.47 16.25
CA GLY A 95 26.20 -5.26 16.57
C GLY A 95 26.94 -4.69 15.36
N GLU A 96 27.37 -3.44 15.51
CA GLU A 96 28.19 -2.74 14.53
C GLU A 96 29.47 -3.55 14.22
N GLY A 97 29.82 -3.64 12.93
CA GLY A 97 30.97 -4.44 12.45
C GLY A 97 30.67 -5.92 12.14
N ASN A 98 29.51 -6.47 12.53
CA ASN A 98 29.10 -7.84 12.17
C ASN A 98 27.63 -7.91 11.73
N THR A 99 27.23 -7.06 10.80
CA THR A 99 25.83 -6.92 10.34
C THR A 99 25.50 -7.80 9.13
N GLN A 100 26.25 -8.87 8.91
CA GLN A 100 26.11 -9.72 7.72
C GLN A 100 24.68 -10.27 7.61
N GLY A 101 24.06 -10.08 6.44
CA GLY A 101 22.67 -10.47 6.22
C GLY A 101 21.62 -9.53 6.81
N GLN A 102 22.02 -8.46 7.50
CA GLN A 102 21.15 -7.40 8.04
C GLN A 102 21.57 -6.00 7.56
N GLU A 103 22.68 -5.88 6.84
CA GLU A 103 23.12 -4.67 6.15
C GLU A 103 22.40 -4.53 4.81
N PHE A 104 21.71 -3.41 4.65
CA PHE A 104 21.03 -3.04 3.41
C PHE A 104 21.56 -1.69 2.93
N THR A 105 21.45 -1.41 1.64
CA THR A 105 21.58 -0.06 1.10
C THR A 105 20.18 0.53 0.94
N TYR A 106 19.94 1.71 1.50
CA TYR A 106 18.68 2.43 1.29
C TYR A 106 18.94 3.59 0.34
N GLU A 107 18.22 3.60 -0.79
CA GLU A 107 18.41 4.60 -1.84
C GLU A 107 17.08 5.28 -2.16
N VAL A 108 17.12 6.59 -2.34
CA VAL A 108 15.97 7.43 -2.70
C VAL A 108 16.25 8.14 -4.01
N LYS A 109 15.34 8.02 -4.98
CA LYS A 109 15.46 8.63 -6.31
C LYS A 109 14.07 9.01 -6.83
N ASN A 110 13.89 10.26 -7.25
CA ASN A 110 12.66 10.77 -7.88
C ASN A 110 11.38 10.35 -7.14
N ASP A 111 11.30 10.67 -5.83
CA ASP A 111 10.18 10.32 -4.93
C ASP A 111 9.91 8.83 -4.70
N LYS A 112 10.77 7.95 -5.21
CA LYS A 112 10.78 6.52 -4.94
C LYS A 112 11.91 6.15 -4.00
N ALA A 113 11.74 5.06 -3.27
CA ALA A 113 12.80 4.52 -2.43
C ALA A 113 12.91 3.00 -2.58
N ARG A 114 14.13 2.47 -2.45
CA ARG A 114 14.37 1.03 -2.49
C ARG A 114 15.28 0.58 -1.38
N ILE A 115 15.02 -0.61 -0.88
CA ILE A 115 15.87 -1.32 0.08
C ILE A 115 16.64 -2.39 -0.70
N MET A 116 17.96 -2.26 -0.78
CA MET A 116 18.81 -3.17 -1.52
C MET A 116 19.60 -4.06 -0.57
N TYR A 117 19.70 -5.34 -0.88
CA TYR A 117 20.71 -6.24 -0.33
C TYR A 117 21.67 -6.63 -1.45
N LYS A 118 22.87 -6.04 -1.43
CA LYS A 118 23.86 -6.13 -2.52
C LYS A 118 23.24 -5.68 -3.84
N ASN A 119 23.03 -6.59 -4.79
CA ASN A 119 22.52 -6.33 -6.14
C ASN A 119 21.02 -6.64 -6.31
N LEU A 120 20.33 -7.04 -5.24
CA LEU A 120 18.89 -7.36 -5.26
C LEU A 120 18.12 -6.37 -4.39
N CYS A 121 16.85 -6.17 -4.71
CA CYS A 121 15.95 -5.24 -4.05
C CYS A 121 14.87 -5.99 -3.28
N ALA A 122 14.49 -5.46 -2.13
CA ALA A 122 13.30 -5.90 -1.42
C ALA A 122 12.07 -5.64 -2.29
N SER A 123 11.22 -6.65 -2.43
CA SER A 123 9.99 -6.61 -3.20
C SER A 123 8.92 -7.34 -2.41
N ASN A 124 7.71 -6.81 -2.37
CA ASN A 124 6.59 -7.66 -1.97
C ASN A 124 6.40 -8.76 -3.04
N TRP A 125 6.05 -9.98 -2.62
CA TRP A 125 5.83 -11.08 -3.55
C TRP A 125 4.46 -10.97 -4.21
N GLY A 126 4.40 -11.28 -5.51
CA GLY A 126 3.18 -11.13 -6.30
C GLY A 126 3.03 -9.72 -6.89
N ALA A 127 1.86 -9.43 -7.44
CA ALA A 127 1.52 -8.13 -7.97
C ALA A 127 0.20 -7.67 -7.36
N TYR A 128 0.08 -6.37 -7.07
CA TYR A 128 -1.18 -5.76 -6.65
C TYR A 128 -2.34 -6.11 -7.62
N PRO A 129 -3.56 -6.40 -7.11
CA PRO A 129 -3.99 -6.31 -5.70
C PRO A 129 -3.64 -7.52 -4.81
N ASP A 130 -3.12 -8.60 -5.39
CA ASP A 130 -2.90 -9.87 -4.70
C ASP A 130 -1.62 -9.90 -3.83
N SER A 131 -0.89 -8.79 -3.77
CA SER A 131 0.34 -8.65 -3.02
C SER A 131 0.11 -8.47 -1.50
N ALA A 132 -1.12 -8.21 -1.05
CA ALA A 132 -1.44 -8.20 0.38
C ALA A 132 -1.23 -9.59 1.03
N ASN A 133 -0.71 -9.62 2.25
CA ASN A 133 -0.35 -10.82 3.00
C ASN A 133 0.77 -11.67 2.38
N LYS A 134 1.45 -11.16 1.36
CA LYS A 134 2.56 -11.85 0.72
C LYS A 134 3.87 -11.51 1.41
N ARG A 135 4.84 -12.41 1.26
CA ARG A 135 6.18 -12.23 1.84
C ARG A 135 6.92 -11.12 1.11
N VAL A 136 7.74 -10.38 1.86
CA VAL A 136 8.76 -9.54 1.26
C VAL A 136 9.97 -10.41 0.94
N VAL A 137 10.45 -10.35 -0.29
CA VAL A 137 11.55 -11.15 -0.83
C VAL A 137 12.60 -10.27 -1.49
N LEU A 138 13.74 -10.86 -1.87
CA LEU A 138 14.69 -10.25 -2.78
C LEU A 138 14.30 -10.50 -4.24
N LYS A 139 14.40 -9.49 -5.09
CA LYS A 139 14.16 -9.57 -6.54
C LYS A 139 15.21 -8.74 -7.27
N THR A 140 15.40 -8.99 -8.58
CA THR A 140 16.19 -8.09 -9.42
C THR A 140 15.65 -6.67 -9.33
N CYS A 141 16.55 -5.72 -9.07
CA CYS A 141 16.18 -4.32 -8.88
C CYS A 141 15.59 -3.70 -10.15
N ASP A 142 14.41 -3.10 -10.02
CA ASP A 142 13.73 -2.36 -11.09
C ASP A 142 13.00 -1.14 -10.49
N TRP A 143 13.39 0.07 -10.91
CA TRP A 143 12.76 1.32 -10.47
C TRP A 143 11.32 1.51 -10.97
N ASN A 144 10.91 0.71 -11.95
CA ASN A 144 9.54 0.69 -12.48
C ASN A 144 8.67 -0.34 -11.76
N ASP A 145 9.23 -1.21 -10.93
CA ASP A 145 8.48 -2.19 -10.15
C ASP A 145 7.91 -1.52 -8.87
N PRO A 146 6.59 -1.29 -8.80
CA PRO A 146 6.00 -0.59 -7.68
C PRO A 146 6.05 -1.41 -6.38
N GLU A 147 6.22 -2.74 -6.45
CA GLU A 147 6.38 -3.59 -5.27
C GLU A 147 7.78 -3.44 -4.62
N GLN A 148 8.71 -2.77 -5.31
CA GLN A 148 10.06 -2.44 -4.82
C GLN A 148 10.18 -1.01 -4.29
N ASP A 149 9.15 -0.19 -4.47
CA ASP A 149 9.12 1.19 -3.99
C ASP A 149 8.75 1.21 -2.50
N ILE A 150 9.72 0.94 -1.63
CA ILE A 150 9.53 0.84 -0.18
C ILE A 150 10.15 2.06 0.48
N MET A 151 9.30 3.04 0.80
CA MET A 151 9.70 4.29 1.41
C MET A 151 9.52 4.27 2.93
N TRP A 152 10.50 4.84 3.63
CA TRP A 152 10.44 5.05 5.07
C TRP A 152 9.81 6.41 5.40
N TYR A 153 8.74 6.39 6.20
CA TYR A 153 7.95 7.57 6.51
C TYR A 153 8.23 8.03 7.94
N LYS A 154 9.02 9.11 8.09
CA LYS A 154 9.29 9.72 9.40
C LYS A 154 8.05 10.48 9.90
N GLY A 155 7.35 9.92 10.90
CA GLY A 155 6.17 10.48 11.54
C GLY A 155 5.77 9.71 12.80
N MET A 156 4.61 10.00 13.41
CA MET A 156 4.15 9.33 14.65
C MET A 156 4.11 7.80 14.55
N ASP A 157 3.95 7.27 13.33
CA ASP A 157 3.91 5.84 13.08
C ASP A 157 5.19 5.27 12.46
N SER A 158 6.16 6.06 11.99
CA SER A 158 7.49 5.59 11.53
C SER A 158 7.49 4.19 10.87
N ASN A 159 6.87 4.07 9.69
CA ASN A 159 6.69 2.78 9.00
C ASN A 159 7.54 2.72 7.72
N LEU A 160 7.83 1.49 7.26
CA LEU A 160 8.23 1.23 5.87
C LEU A 160 6.98 0.97 5.06
N LYS A 161 6.59 1.91 4.20
CA LYS A 161 5.42 1.77 3.34
C LYS A 161 5.83 1.49 1.90
N MET A 162 5.16 0.55 1.28
CA MET A 162 5.23 0.31 -0.16
C MET A 162 4.40 1.38 -0.86
N ALA A 163 4.95 2.06 -1.86
CA ALA A 163 4.34 3.21 -2.48
C ALA A 163 3.08 2.83 -3.30
N SER A 164 2.01 3.62 -3.08
CA SER A 164 0.80 3.87 -3.87
C SER A 164 0.23 2.82 -4.85
N LEU A 165 0.43 1.54 -4.62
CA LEU A 165 -0.43 0.51 -5.17
C LEU A 165 -1.74 0.46 -4.38
N LYS A 166 -2.66 1.40 -4.65
CA LYS A 166 -4.10 1.43 -4.28
C LYS A 166 -4.53 0.69 -2.98
N GLY A 167 -3.72 0.70 -1.93
CA GLY A 167 -3.92 -0.23 -0.81
C GLY A 167 -2.88 -0.18 0.30
N ASP A 168 -2.19 0.96 0.49
CA ASP A 168 -1.30 1.29 1.61
C ASP A 168 -0.70 0.06 2.29
N LEU A 169 0.22 -0.64 1.62
CA LEU A 169 0.90 -1.78 2.23
C LEU A 169 2.10 -1.27 3.07
N CYS A 170 2.24 -1.81 4.26
CA CYS A 170 3.33 -1.60 5.19
C CYS A 170 4.10 -2.91 5.37
N VAL A 171 5.42 -2.81 5.50
CA VAL A 171 6.27 -3.93 5.87
C VAL A 171 5.97 -4.32 7.31
N ASP A 172 5.56 -5.57 7.52
CA ASP A 172 5.09 -6.08 8.81
C ASP A 172 5.91 -7.28 9.27
N ALA A 173 6.38 -7.22 10.52
CA ALA A 173 6.96 -8.36 11.23
C ALA A 173 5.86 -9.21 11.87
N THR A 174 5.34 -10.18 11.10
CA THR A 174 4.16 -11.01 11.44
C THR A 174 4.20 -11.64 12.84
N ALA A 175 5.37 -11.97 13.34
CA ALA A 175 5.59 -12.43 14.71
C ALA A 175 6.92 -11.92 15.24
N LEU A 176 7.03 -11.69 16.55
CA LEU A 176 8.28 -11.28 17.19
C LEU A 176 9.14 -12.48 17.59
N ARG A 177 9.55 -13.25 16.58
CA ARG A 177 10.44 -14.42 16.75
C ARG A 177 11.47 -14.47 15.64
N LYS A 178 12.60 -15.12 15.92
CA LYS A 178 13.66 -15.37 14.95
C LYS A 178 13.09 -16.10 13.73
N GLU A 179 13.50 -15.67 12.55
CA GLU A 179 13.10 -16.20 11.24
C GLU A 179 11.61 -16.09 10.91
N SER A 180 10.85 -15.30 11.68
CA SER A 180 9.49 -14.94 11.30
C SER A 180 9.48 -14.21 9.96
N SER A 181 8.43 -14.47 9.18
CA SER A 181 8.28 -13.86 7.86
C SER A 181 8.00 -12.37 7.98
N ILE A 182 8.63 -11.61 7.09
CA ILE A 182 8.25 -10.23 6.82
C ILE A 182 7.25 -10.24 5.68
N THR A 183 6.13 -9.53 5.83
CA THR A 183 5.06 -9.50 4.83
C THR A 183 4.62 -8.08 4.50
N GLY A 184 4.13 -7.85 3.29
CA GLY A 184 3.35 -6.66 2.96
C GLY A 184 1.94 -6.79 3.50
N GLN A 185 1.59 -5.97 4.48
CA GLN A 185 0.27 -5.96 5.14
C GLN A 185 -0.40 -4.62 4.95
N LYS A 186 -1.73 -4.55 5.07
CA LYS A 186 -2.41 -3.25 5.15
C LYS A 186 -1.79 -2.41 6.27
N CYS A 187 -1.50 -1.16 5.98
CA CYS A 187 -0.95 -0.23 6.96
C CYS A 187 -1.97 0.01 8.07
N ILE A 188 -1.60 -0.35 9.30
CA ILE A 188 -2.38 -0.16 10.52
C ILE A 188 -1.47 0.41 11.60
N LYS A 189 -2.06 0.91 12.70
CA LYS A 189 -1.29 1.32 13.89
C LYS A 189 -0.83 0.10 14.68
N SER A 190 0.14 -0.64 14.15
CA SER A 190 0.74 -1.83 14.80
C SER A 190 2.19 -1.57 15.18
N ARG A 191 2.62 -2.13 16.32
CA ARG A 191 4.02 -2.11 16.75
C ARG A 191 4.94 -2.88 15.79
N GLN A 192 4.40 -3.85 15.06
CA GLN A 192 5.13 -4.72 14.12
C GLN A 192 5.41 -4.05 12.76
N GLN A 193 4.78 -2.90 12.50
CA GLN A 193 4.97 -2.12 11.27
C GLN A 193 5.91 -0.92 11.47
N LYS A 194 6.27 -0.61 12.72
CA LYS A 194 7.13 0.53 13.03
C LYS A 194 8.59 0.15 12.92
N TRP A 195 9.30 0.80 12.01
CA TRP A 195 10.70 0.57 11.71
C TRP A 195 11.52 1.84 11.93
N LYS A 196 12.73 1.66 12.44
CA LYS A 196 13.77 2.69 12.52
C LYS A 196 14.91 2.31 11.60
N ILE A 197 15.44 3.30 10.89
CA ILE A 197 16.67 3.16 10.12
C ILE A 197 17.83 3.53 11.04
N GLN A 198 18.78 2.62 11.20
CA GLN A 198 20.07 2.88 11.82
C GLN A 198 21.15 2.88 10.74
N LYS A 199 21.95 3.94 10.69
CA LYS A 199 23.15 3.99 9.84
C LYS A 199 24.23 3.06 10.39
N LEU A 200 24.98 2.43 9.51
CA LEU A 200 26.09 1.52 9.82
C LEU A 200 27.45 2.13 9.47
#